data_AF-A0A8H7X3E2-F1
#
_entry.id   AF-A0A8H7X3E2-F1
#
_cell.length_a   1.000
_cell.length_b   1.000
_cell.length_c   1.000
_cell.angle_alpha   90.00
_cell.angle_beta   90.00
_cell.angle_gamma   90.00
#
_symmetry.space_group_name_H-M   'P 1'
#
loop_
_entity.id
_entity.type
_entity.pdbx_description
1 polymer ?
#
loop_
_entity_poly.entity_id
_entity_poly.type
_entity_poly.pdbx_seq_one_letter_code
_entity_poly.pdbx_strand_id
1 'polypeptide(L)'
;MSVESRADSDVMYDINVRPKGGWLLTEKKIKGQPRLSATARGEHSKIIPPELHKPQHVPKQTLKDISYHSLDDNKPVFATAVAGRQVRELLEAQSFSPQMMKDLGLGEKLVELQHIIVKPEMAAHLACLETAQNRKRTGTVYNITWSVEPNSKKESIRPGVIAKKKDPEVMRMVQLTSEISFCLIKNADGAWTEEHERQWIKEASLTCGGGENKSITSIQVNLTAIKKDVDLDEESGGEDSDGNGEDSETEDSGEGSTSPATADSDPVETAQEADIEESDTNTSDAEQPDSIVAEKDIMEETLKAKSHVHKDSHDERRNFSVILFLNHVPDDHFVGRFNITNFRLTCTCIPYSGLVFTANNPHGGSGFAPYAADLPLDSPLRFRPAGGIKFPKLPEDTLYTRCLTIAYSRQDCMRARTRQLNPSIFGERGLGGFITQKAQSNWMIRHAIRDGLDIGVENPSVEDYLEKFSWIEDDKKCFEDRKLVEDALSLRGTDNKEWELMLKATGYAHIKHDHPSRYESPKQRKARQAREALGDAAYCTEITTNGTRCRAFLGKDVGDSKMCTNHYRRLIASQDSAVTRRDDEDDEMDEDHHETAAGGGRKRKHEEGDIHISSRPRLNRNKERNPSFRRNS
;
A
#
# COMPACT_ATOMS: atom_id res chain seq x y z
N MET A 1 39.73 -1.10 26.62
CA MET A 1 38.27 -0.90 26.53
C MET A 1 37.78 -1.86 25.47
N SER A 2 37.06 -2.91 25.88
CA SER A 2 36.48 -3.89 24.97
C SER A 2 35.53 -3.17 24.02
N VAL A 3 35.58 -3.50 22.73
CA VAL A 3 34.53 -3.18 21.77
C VAL A 3 33.30 -3.97 22.22
N GLU A 4 32.53 -3.42 23.18
CA GLU A 4 31.15 -3.84 23.36
C GLU A 4 30.50 -3.69 21.99
N SER A 5 30.06 -4.82 21.43
CA SER A 5 29.56 -4.87 20.07
C SER A 5 28.41 -3.86 19.96
N ARG A 6 28.50 -2.94 18.99
CA ARG A 6 27.40 -2.06 18.57
C ARG A 6 26.08 -2.82 18.33
N ALA A 7 26.13 -4.15 18.18
CA ALA A 7 24.99 -5.01 17.97
C ALA A 7 23.99 -5.01 19.15
N ASP A 8 24.42 -4.84 20.41
CA ASP A 8 23.53 -5.10 21.55
C ASP A 8 22.56 -3.94 21.87
N SER A 9 22.92 -2.70 21.48
CA SER A 9 22.10 -1.48 21.67
C SER A 9 20.91 -1.37 20.72
N ASP A 10 20.91 -2.15 19.63
CA ASP A 10 19.98 -2.01 18.52
C ASP A 10 18.82 -3.03 18.55
N VAL A 11 18.81 -3.88 19.59
CA VAL A 11 17.81 -4.93 19.80
C VAL A 11 16.67 -4.41 20.65
N MET A 12 15.46 -4.36 20.08
CA MET A 12 14.27 -3.82 20.74
C MET A 12 13.52 -4.85 21.59
N TYR A 13 13.62 -6.14 21.24
CA TYR A 13 12.85 -7.21 21.85
C TYR A 13 13.72 -8.44 22.09
N ASP A 14 13.54 -9.06 23.24
CA ASP A 14 13.98 -10.42 23.52
C ASP A 14 12.91 -11.39 23.01
N ILE A 15 13.34 -12.49 22.39
CA ILE A 15 12.46 -13.51 21.80
C ILE A 15 12.64 -14.80 22.60
N ASN A 16 11.66 -15.13 23.43
CA ASN A 16 11.72 -16.25 24.37
C ASN A 16 10.70 -17.33 24.03
N VAL A 17 10.96 -18.57 24.43
CA VAL A 17 9.97 -19.64 24.28
C VAL A 17 8.74 -19.31 25.13
N ARG A 18 7.55 -19.37 24.53
CA ARG A 18 6.29 -19.13 25.22
C ARG A 18 5.83 -20.42 25.93
N PRO A 19 5.43 -20.38 27.22
CA PRO A 19 4.98 -21.57 27.94
C PRO A 19 3.80 -22.30 27.30
N LYS A 20 2.93 -21.56 26.61
CA LYS A 20 1.75 -22.07 25.88
C LYS A 20 2.07 -22.54 24.45
N GLY A 21 3.35 -22.65 24.10
CA GLY A 21 3.79 -22.91 22.74
C GLY A 21 3.98 -21.62 21.93
N GLY A 22 4.91 -21.68 20.97
CA GLY A 22 5.34 -20.53 20.19
C GLY A 22 6.45 -19.72 20.86
N TRP A 23 6.55 -18.46 20.44
CA TRP A 23 7.53 -17.49 20.92
C TRP A 23 6.85 -16.26 21.49
N LEU A 24 7.49 -15.62 22.47
CA LEU A 24 7.03 -14.40 23.11
C LEU A 24 8.09 -13.31 22.97
N LEU A 25 7.68 -12.20 22.36
CA LEU A 25 8.42 -10.96 22.27
C LEU A 25 8.20 -10.15 23.54
N THR A 26 9.29 -9.88 24.24
CA THR A 26 9.31 -9.00 25.41
C THR A 26 10.25 -7.85 25.14
N GLU A 27 9.85 -6.61 25.44
CA GLU A 27 10.73 -5.45 25.26
C GLU A 27 12.04 -5.63 26.03
N LYS A 28 13.17 -5.53 25.32
CA LYS A 28 14.50 -5.71 25.90
C LYS A 28 14.78 -4.58 26.88
N LYS A 29 15.13 -4.92 28.13
CA LYS A 29 15.49 -3.95 29.17
C LYS A 29 17.00 -3.96 29.37
N ILE A 30 17.67 -2.95 28.82
CA ILE A 30 19.11 -2.76 29.02
C ILE A 30 19.33 -2.01 30.34
N LYS A 31 20.02 -2.64 31.30
CA LYS A 31 20.27 -2.05 32.61
C LYS A 31 21.06 -0.74 32.46
N GLY A 32 20.56 0.33 33.07
CA GLY A 32 21.20 1.65 33.03
C GLY A 32 20.95 2.45 31.76
N GLN A 33 20.26 1.89 30.75
CA GLN A 33 19.86 2.65 29.57
C GLN A 33 18.36 2.97 29.61
N PRO A 34 17.97 4.20 29.21
CA PRO A 34 16.57 4.52 29.05
C PRO A 34 15.97 3.70 27.90
N ARG A 35 14.67 3.44 27.98
CA ARG A 35 13.91 2.87 26.87
C ARG A 35 14.13 3.71 25.60
N LEU A 36 14.39 3.05 24.48
CA LEU A 36 14.48 3.72 23.18
C LEU A 36 13.24 4.56 22.91
N SER A 37 13.45 5.79 22.43
CA SER A 37 12.36 6.67 22.02
C SER A 37 11.58 6.06 20.84
N ALA A 38 10.34 6.50 20.62
CA ALA A 38 9.56 6.06 19.45
C ALA A 38 10.31 6.34 18.13
N THR A 39 10.96 7.51 18.02
CA THR A 39 11.77 7.88 16.86
C THR A 39 12.96 6.95 16.66
N ALA A 40 13.72 6.65 17.72
CA ALA A 40 14.85 5.73 17.62
C ALA A 40 14.39 4.36 17.14
N ARG A 41 13.35 3.80 17.76
CA ARG A 41 12.76 2.52 17.33
C ARG A 41 12.32 2.54 15.87
N GLY A 42 11.71 3.64 15.43
CA GLY A 42 11.31 3.85 14.04
C GLY A 42 12.47 3.92 13.06
N GLU A 43 13.63 4.45 13.44
CA GLU A 43 14.82 4.45 12.58
C GLU A 43 15.49 3.07 12.54
N HIS A 44 15.63 2.38 13.68
CA HIS A 44 16.16 1.00 13.72
C HIS A 44 15.28 0.01 12.95
N SER A 45 13.96 0.23 12.90
CA SER A 45 13.02 -0.60 12.14
C SER A 45 13.00 -0.29 10.65
N LYS A 46 13.93 0.48 10.08
CA LYS A 46 14.00 0.71 8.62
C LYS A 46 15.15 -0.04 7.95
N ILE A 47 15.92 -0.79 8.74
CA ILE A 47 17.17 -1.41 8.30
C ILE A 47 16.99 -2.92 8.29
N ILE A 48 17.21 -3.53 7.12
CA ILE A 48 17.40 -4.97 6.96
C ILE A 48 18.92 -5.22 7.00
N PRO A 49 19.43 -6.03 7.95
CA PRO A 49 20.87 -6.32 8.03
C PRO A 49 21.43 -6.93 6.74
N PRO A 50 22.69 -6.60 6.35
CA PRO A 50 23.38 -7.13 5.17
C PRO A 50 23.30 -8.66 5.02
N GLU A 51 23.37 -9.38 6.13
CA GLU A 51 23.31 -10.84 6.19
C GLU A 51 22.01 -11.40 5.62
N LEU A 52 20.89 -10.66 5.74
CA LEU A 52 19.59 -11.08 5.22
C LEU A 52 19.41 -10.78 3.73
N HIS A 53 20.29 -9.96 3.13
CA HIS A 53 20.32 -9.70 1.69
C HIS A 53 21.06 -10.77 0.91
N LYS A 54 21.84 -11.63 1.56
CA LYS A 54 22.52 -12.75 0.89
C LYS A 54 21.48 -13.75 0.34
N PRO A 55 21.59 -14.17 -0.93
CA PRO A 55 20.62 -15.09 -1.56
C PRO A 55 20.87 -16.54 -1.15
N GLN A 56 20.72 -16.85 0.14
CA GLN A 56 20.96 -18.18 0.71
C GLN A 56 20.31 -18.29 2.08
N HIS A 57 19.89 -19.45 2.56
CA HIS A 57 19.43 -19.64 3.94
C HIS A 57 20.43 -19.08 4.96
N VAL A 58 19.90 -18.43 5.99
CA VAL A 58 20.72 -17.80 7.02
C VAL A 58 20.87 -18.78 8.18
N PRO A 59 22.10 -19.16 8.57
CA PRO A 59 22.33 -20.05 9.70
C PRO A 59 21.71 -19.50 10.99
N LYS A 60 21.23 -20.41 11.86
CA LYS A 60 20.65 -20.04 13.17
C LYS A 60 21.59 -19.18 14.01
N GLN A 61 22.90 -19.45 13.95
CA GLN A 61 23.90 -18.66 14.67
C GLN A 61 23.98 -17.24 14.12
N THR A 62 24.04 -17.06 12.80
CA THR A 62 24.02 -15.74 12.17
C THR A 62 22.76 -14.96 12.52
N LEU A 63 21.58 -15.60 12.49
CA LEU A 63 20.33 -14.97 12.93
C LEU A 63 20.41 -14.53 14.39
N LYS A 64 20.95 -15.36 15.28
CA LYS A 64 21.18 -15.00 16.68
C LYS A 64 22.12 -13.81 16.82
N ASP A 65 23.21 -13.77 16.05
CA ASP A 65 24.22 -12.71 16.11
C ASP A 65 23.65 -11.35 15.68
N ILE A 66 22.76 -11.33 14.67
CA ILE A 66 22.05 -10.11 14.23
C ILE A 66 20.73 -9.89 14.99
N SER A 67 20.44 -10.72 16.00
CA SER A 67 19.21 -10.68 16.82
C SER A 67 17.90 -10.78 16.02
N TYR A 68 17.90 -11.61 14.97
CA TYR A 68 16.70 -12.00 14.24
C TYR A 68 16.22 -13.40 14.65
N HIS A 69 14.92 -13.62 14.50
CA HIS A 69 14.29 -14.92 14.63
C HIS A 69 13.70 -15.38 13.30
N SER A 70 13.99 -16.63 12.94
CA SER A 70 13.38 -17.24 11.75
C SER A 70 12.00 -17.79 12.10
N LEU A 71 11.00 -17.39 11.33
CA LEU A 71 9.66 -17.95 11.34
C LEU A 71 9.57 -19.26 10.57
N ASP A 72 10.65 -19.77 9.96
CA ASP A 72 10.62 -21.01 9.17
C ASP A 72 10.39 -22.26 10.04
N ASP A 73 10.39 -22.11 11.37
CA ASP A 73 9.94 -23.14 12.32
C ASP A 73 8.41 -23.29 12.41
N ASN A 74 7.67 -22.41 11.71
CA ASN A 74 6.20 -22.35 11.64
C ASN A 74 5.50 -22.15 13.00
N LYS A 75 6.25 -21.71 14.01
CA LYS A 75 5.69 -21.44 15.33
C LYS A 75 5.14 -20.02 15.39
N PRO A 76 3.98 -19.81 16.04
CA PRO A 76 3.42 -18.48 16.21
C PRO A 76 4.31 -17.64 17.14
N VAL A 77 4.47 -16.37 16.80
CA VAL A 77 5.19 -15.36 17.58
C VAL A 77 4.17 -14.37 18.14
N PHE A 78 4.20 -14.17 19.44
CA PHE A 78 3.32 -13.24 20.16
C PHE A 78 4.10 -12.07 20.74
N ALA A 79 3.45 -10.92 20.93
CA ALA A 79 3.99 -9.83 21.74
C ALA A 79 3.11 -9.54 22.95
N THR A 80 3.76 -9.16 24.06
CA THR A 80 3.03 -8.63 25.21
C THR A 80 2.58 -7.20 24.95
N ALA A 81 1.27 -6.98 24.95
CA ALA A 81 0.62 -5.69 24.84
C ALA A 81 -0.04 -5.30 26.17
N VAL A 82 0.09 -4.03 26.57
CA VAL A 82 -0.53 -3.52 27.80
C VAL A 82 -1.58 -2.47 27.44
N ALA A 83 -2.84 -2.71 27.80
CA ALA A 83 -3.95 -1.79 27.59
C ALA A 83 -4.59 -1.42 28.94
N GLY A 84 -4.21 -0.26 29.48
CA GLY A 84 -4.64 0.15 30.82
C GLY A 84 -4.02 -0.75 31.89
N ARG A 85 -4.85 -1.47 32.64
CA ARG A 85 -4.41 -2.46 33.64
C ARG A 85 -4.36 -3.89 33.10
N GLN A 86 -4.78 -4.11 31.86
CA GLN A 86 -4.78 -5.43 31.25
C GLN A 86 -3.50 -5.68 30.47
N VAL A 87 -2.95 -6.88 30.61
CA VAL A 87 -1.85 -7.39 29.81
C VAL A 87 -2.41 -8.48 28.91
N ARG A 88 -2.16 -8.40 27.61
CA ARG A 88 -2.58 -9.38 26.60
C ARG A 88 -1.37 -9.85 25.81
N GLU A 89 -1.40 -11.09 25.38
CA GLU A 89 -0.50 -11.60 24.35
C GLU A 89 -1.25 -11.51 23.02
N LEU A 90 -0.67 -10.81 22.06
CA LEU A 90 -1.23 -10.66 20.72
C LEU A 90 -0.35 -11.40 19.73
N LEU A 91 -0.95 -12.16 18.81
CA LEU A 91 -0.20 -12.75 17.72
C LEU A 91 0.40 -11.63 16.87
N GLU A 92 1.68 -11.76 16.52
CA GLU A 92 2.37 -10.84 15.61
C GLU A 92 2.67 -11.46 14.26
N ALA A 93 3.07 -12.74 14.23
CA ALA A 93 3.35 -13.46 12.99
C ALA A 93 3.27 -14.98 13.17
N GLN A 94 2.87 -15.68 12.11
CA GLN A 94 2.95 -17.13 11.97
C GLN A 94 3.10 -17.50 10.49
N SER A 95 4.12 -18.30 10.17
CA SER A 95 4.26 -18.89 8.84
C SER A 95 3.55 -20.25 8.77
N PHE A 96 3.15 -20.62 7.55
CA PHE A 96 2.49 -21.88 7.24
C PHE A 96 3.27 -22.56 6.13
N SER A 97 4.02 -23.60 6.48
CA SER A 97 4.76 -24.42 5.52
C SER A 97 3.85 -25.05 4.45
N PRO A 98 4.39 -25.50 3.31
CA PRO A 98 3.58 -26.16 2.29
C PRO A 98 2.88 -27.42 2.79
N GLN A 99 3.47 -28.14 3.76
CA GLN A 99 2.82 -29.27 4.40
C GLN A 99 1.60 -28.83 5.22
N MET A 100 1.72 -27.76 6.02
CA MET A 100 0.58 -27.21 6.76
C MET A 100 -0.52 -26.71 5.81
N MET A 101 -0.15 -26.06 4.70
CA MET A 101 -1.11 -25.65 3.67
C MET A 101 -1.88 -26.86 3.11
N LYS A 102 -1.18 -27.97 2.87
CA LYS A 102 -1.79 -29.23 2.41
C LYS A 102 -2.69 -29.84 3.49
N ASP A 103 -2.26 -29.88 4.74
CA ASP A 103 -3.02 -30.43 5.87
C ASP A 103 -4.31 -29.65 6.13
N LEU A 104 -4.32 -28.34 5.83
CA LEU A 104 -5.51 -27.48 5.86
C LEU A 104 -6.42 -27.65 4.63
N GLY A 105 -6.09 -28.55 3.69
CA GLY A 105 -6.85 -28.75 2.45
C GLY A 105 -6.72 -27.59 1.45
N LEU A 106 -5.67 -26.75 1.57
CA LEU A 106 -5.47 -25.57 0.72
C LEU A 106 -4.54 -25.83 -0.47
N GLY A 107 -3.92 -27.02 -0.54
CA GLY A 107 -2.96 -27.40 -1.58
C GLY A 107 -3.50 -27.17 -2.98
N GLU A 108 -4.60 -27.84 -3.35
CA GLU A 108 -5.20 -27.73 -4.70
C GLU A 108 -5.60 -26.29 -5.05
N LYS A 109 -6.15 -25.54 -4.08
CA LYS A 109 -6.52 -24.14 -4.28
C LYS A 109 -5.31 -23.24 -4.56
N LEU A 110 -4.17 -23.48 -3.88
CA LEU A 110 -2.92 -22.77 -4.16
C LEU A 110 -2.37 -23.13 -5.54
N VAL A 111 -2.44 -24.41 -5.93
CA VAL A 111 -2.03 -24.87 -7.27
C VAL A 111 -2.85 -24.15 -8.33
N GLU A 112 -4.18 -24.15 -8.20
CA GLU A 112 -5.07 -23.45 -9.10
C GLU A 112 -4.75 -21.95 -9.16
N LEU A 113 -4.59 -21.30 -8.00
CA LEU A 113 -4.25 -19.90 -7.91
C LEU A 113 -2.92 -19.57 -8.60
N GLN A 114 -1.87 -20.38 -8.39
CA GLN A 114 -0.59 -20.20 -9.07
C GLN A 114 -0.76 -20.35 -10.58
N HIS A 115 -1.44 -21.40 -11.06
CA HIS A 115 -1.64 -21.64 -12.49
C HIS A 115 -2.37 -20.49 -13.19
N ILE A 116 -3.32 -19.83 -12.52
CA ILE A 116 -3.97 -18.64 -13.06
C ILE A 116 -2.97 -17.48 -13.13
N ILE A 117 -2.23 -17.24 -12.05
CA ILE A 117 -1.37 -16.05 -11.93
C ILE A 117 -0.13 -16.11 -12.84
N VAL A 118 0.48 -17.29 -13.00
CA VAL A 118 1.75 -17.45 -13.71
C VAL A 118 1.59 -17.68 -15.21
N LYS A 119 0.37 -17.63 -15.76
CA LYS A 119 0.19 -17.71 -17.21
C LYS A 119 0.99 -16.60 -17.90
N PRO A 120 1.69 -16.88 -19.01
CA PRO A 120 2.51 -15.89 -19.71
C PRO A 120 1.76 -14.59 -20.02
N GLU A 121 0.48 -14.69 -20.38
CA GLU A 121 -0.39 -13.58 -20.74
C GLU A 121 -0.98 -12.83 -19.53
N MET A 122 -0.96 -13.41 -18.32
CA MET A 122 -1.70 -12.87 -17.17
C MET A 122 -1.19 -11.49 -16.75
N ALA A 123 0.12 -11.27 -16.77
CA ALA A 123 0.68 -9.95 -16.45
C ALA A 123 0.18 -8.88 -17.43
N ALA A 124 0.20 -9.18 -18.73
CA ALA A 124 -0.31 -8.26 -19.76
C ALA A 124 -1.84 -8.08 -19.64
N HIS A 125 -2.57 -9.14 -19.32
CA HIS A 125 -4.02 -9.11 -19.08
C HIS A 125 -4.36 -8.19 -17.90
N LEU A 126 -3.73 -8.36 -16.74
CA LEU A 126 -3.96 -7.47 -15.58
C LEU A 126 -3.61 -6.01 -15.91
N ALA A 127 -2.55 -5.76 -16.68
CA ALA A 127 -2.17 -4.42 -17.14
C ALA A 127 -3.15 -3.81 -18.17
N CYS A 128 -3.86 -4.64 -18.94
CA CYS A 128 -4.90 -4.18 -19.87
C CYS A 128 -6.19 -3.81 -19.15
N LEU A 129 -6.48 -4.48 -18.02
CA LEU A 129 -7.61 -4.20 -17.15
C LEU A 129 -7.38 -2.97 -16.25
N GLU A 130 -6.12 -2.61 -16.01
CA GLU A 130 -5.73 -1.41 -15.27
C GLU A 130 -5.75 -0.15 -16.16
N THR A 131 -6.14 1.00 -15.60
CA THR A 131 -6.06 2.29 -16.33
C THR A 131 -4.60 2.72 -16.53
N ALA A 132 -4.29 3.33 -17.68
CA ALA A 132 -2.94 3.61 -18.19
C ALA A 132 -1.93 4.33 -17.26
N GLN A 133 -2.38 4.95 -16.15
CA GLN A 133 -1.51 5.74 -15.27
C GLN A 133 -0.49 4.94 -14.43
N ASN A 134 -0.59 3.60 -14.35
CA ASN A 134 0.33 2.77 -13.55
C ASN A 134 1.35 1.95 -14.36
N ARG A 135 1.38 2.07 -15.70
CA ARG A 135 2.15 1.19 -16.59
C ARG A 135 3.68 1.30 -16.54
N LYS A 136 4.26 2.31 -15.88
CA LYS A 136 5.71 2.64 -15.99
C LYS A 136 6.59 2.17 -14.80
N ARG A 137 6.32 1.04 -14.13
CA ARG A 137 7.16 0.58 -13.01
C ARG A 137 7.63 -0.87 -13.20
N THR A 138 8.93 -1.11 -13.04
CA THR A 138 9.54 -2.44 -12.96
C THR A 138 9.02 -3.18 -11.72
N GLY A 139 8.40 -4.35 -11.96
CA GLY A 139 7.59 -5.07 -10.98
C GLY A 139 6.17 -4.51 -10.87
N THR A 140 5.19 -5.24 -11.40
CA THR A 140 3.82 -4.75 -11.46
C THR A 140 3.04 -5.14 -10.22
N VAL A 141 2.32 -4.15 -9.68
CA VAL A 141 1.51 -4.29 -8.48
C VAL A 141 0.06 -4.06 -8.87
N TYR A 142 -0.73 -5.14 -8.89
CA TYR A 142 -2.13 -5.08 -9.29
C TYR A 142 -3.03 -5.09 -8.06
N ASN A 143 -3.79 -4.00 -7.85
CA ASN A 143 -4.84 -3.95 -6.83
C ASN A 143 -6.16 -4.39 -7.45
N ILE A 144 -6.66 -5.57 -7.07
CA ILE A 144 -7.74 -6.24 -7.82
C ILE A 144 -9.12 -6.19 -7.16
N THR A 145 -9.26 -5.62 -5.95
CA THR A 145 -10.56 -5.54 -5.25
C THR A 145 -11.01 -4.09 -5.01
N TRP A 146 -10.95 -3.56 -3.79
CA TRP A 146 -11.46 -2.23 -3.47
C TRP A 146 -10.41 -1.13 -3.71
N SER A 147 -10.83 -0.06 -4.39
CA SER A 147 -10.08 1.19 -4.47
C SER A 147 -10.66 2.21 -3.50
N VAL A 148 -9.79 2.88 -2.75
CA VAL A 148 -10.22 3.97 -1.87
C VAL A 148 -9.24 5.13 -2.01
N GLU A 149 -9.80 6.30 -2.29
CA GLU A 149 -9.02 7.52 -2.34
C GLU A 149 -8.56 7.95 -0.94
N PRO A 150 -7.33 8.47 -0.80
CA PRO A 150 -6.89 9.06 0.45
C PRO A 150 -7.75 10.29 0.82
N ASN A 151 -7.94 10.52 2.13
CA ASN A 151 -8.58 11.69 2.76
C ASN A 151 -10.10 11.64 3.00
N SER A 152 -10.73 10.46 3.13
CA SER A 152 -12.12 10.31 3.60
C SER A 152 -13.15 11.20 2.89
N LYS A 153 -12.94 11.45 1.59
CA LYS A 153 -13.87 12.24 0.76
C LYS A 153 -15.22 11.54 0.64
N LYS A 154 -16.24 12.29 0.21
CA LYS A 154 -17.53 11.70 -0.14
C LYS A 154 -17.31 10.71 -1.31
N GLU A 155 -17.96 9.55 -1.27
CA GLU A 155 -17.93 8.55 -2.35
C GLU A 155 -16.53 8.05 -2.75
N SER A 156 -15.60 8.02 -1.79
CA SER A 156 -14.19 7.66 -2.01
C SER A 156 -13.91 6.16 -2.13
N ILE A 157 -14.75 5.30 -1.54
CA ILE A 157 -14.62 3.83 -1.59
C ILE A 157 -15.40 3.33 -2.79
N ARG A 158 -14.76 2.58 -3.69
CA ARG A 158 -15.37 2.04 -4.91
C ARG A 158 -14.71 0.72 -5.30
N PRO A 159 -15.37 -0.11 -6.13
CA PRO A 159 -14.68 -1.24 -6.74
C PRO A 159 -13.50 -0.72 -7.55
N GLY A 160 -12.37 -1.42 -7.47
CA GLY A 160 -11.18 -1.13 -8.26
C GLY A 160 -11.44 -1.29 -9.74
N VAL A 161 -10.60 -0.67 -10.57
CA VAL A 161 -10.79 -0.69 -12.03
C VAL A 161 -10.85 -2.12 -12.54
N ILE A 162 -9.91 -2.97 -12.09
CA ILE A 162 -9.84 -4.37 -12.47
C ILE A 162 -11.11 -5.11 -11.99
N ALA A 163 -11.51 -4.94 -10.73
CA ALA A 163 -12.73 -5.54 -10.20
C ALA A 163 -13.97 -5.18 -11.05
N LYS A 164 -14.14 -3.92 -11.45
CA LYS A 164 -15.30 -3.46 -12.24
C LYS A 164 -15.47 -4.19 -13.57
N LYS A 165 -14.39 -4.75 -14.12
CA LYS A 165 -14.43 -5.48 -15.39
C LYS A 165 -15.13 -6.83 -15.27
N LYS A 166 -15.25 -7.38 -14.05
CA LYS A 166 -15.87 -8.69 -13.77
C LYS A 166 -15.25 -9.81 -14.62
N ASP A 167 -13.94 -9.73 -14.81
CA ASP A 167 -13.20 -10.76 -15.54
C ASP A 167 -13.25 -12.07 -14.76
N PRO A 168 -13.68 -13.20 -15.37
CA PRO A 168 -13.86 -14.47 -14.66
C PRO A 168 -12.60 -14.98 -13.98
N GLU A 169 -11.42 -14.80 -14.60
CA GLU A 169 -10.16 -15.27 -14.03
C GLU A 169 -9.75 -14.40 -12.84
N VAL A 170 -9.86 -13.08 -12.96
CA VAL A 170 -9.60 -12.18 -11.82
C VAL A 170 -10.58 -12.44 -10.68
N MET A 171 -11.85 -12.64 -10.97
CA MET A 171 -12.86 -12.97 -9.96
C MET A 171 -12.52 -14.29 -9.26
N ARG A 172 -12.05 -15.29 -10.01
CA ARG A 172 -11.57 -16.56 -9.44
C ARG A 172 -10.33 -16.37 -8.58
N MET A 173 -9.37 -15.52 -8.99
CA MET A 173 -8.20 -15.16 -8.18
C MET A 173 -8.61 -14.50 -6.86
N VAL A 174 -9.54 -13.54 -6.90
CA VAL A 174 -10.07 -12.87 -5.70
C VAL A 174 -10.73 -13.88 -4.77
N GLN A 175 -11.56 -14.78 -5.31
CA GLN A 175 -12.20 -15.84 -4.54
C GLN A 175 -11.16 -16.74 -3.85
N LEU A 176 -10.27 -17.38 -4.61
CA LEU A 176 -9.25 -18.29 -4.10
C LEU A 176 -8.37 -17.62 -3.04
N THR A 177 -7.87 -16.41 -3.34
CA THR A 177 -7.03 -15.66 -2.42
C THR A 177 -7.76 -15.35 -1.12
N SER A 178 -9.01 -14.88 -1.18
CA SER A 178 -9.79 -14.55 0.02
C SER A 178 -10.10 -15.78 0.88
N GLU A 179 -10.44 -16.92 0.25
CA GLU A 179 -10.74 -18.17 0.94
C GLU A 179 -9.51 -18.76 1.62
N ILE A 180 -8.40 -18.85 0.88
CA ILE A 180 -7.11 -19.35 1.41
C ILE A 180 -6.67 -18.45 2.56
N SER A 181 -6.64 -17.13 2.35
CA SER A 181 -6.12 -16.18 3.34
C SER A 181 -6.96 -16.16 4.60
N PHE A 182 -8.30 -16.18 4.48
CA PHE A 182 -9.15 -16.22 5.66
C PHE A 182 -9.08 -17.57 6.38
N CYS A 183 -8.88 -18.68 5.67
CA CYS A 183 -8.59 -19.96 6.30
C CYS A 183 -7.32 -19.90 7.16
N LEU A 184 -6.26 -19.28 6.66
CA LEU A 184 -5.02 -19.09 7.43
C LEU A 184 -5.23 -18.21 8.66
N ILE A 185 -5.97 -17.09 8.54
CA ILE A 185 -6.30 -16.24 9.68
C ILE A 185 -7.08 -17.02 10.75
N LYS A 186 -8.05 -17.86 10.36
CA LYS A 186 -8.80 -18.68 11.33
C LYS A 186 -7.95 -19.74 12.03
N ASN A 187 -6.92 -20.25 11.36
CA ASN A 187 -6.05 -21.30 11.90
C ASN A 187 -4.78 -20.77 12.59
N ALA A 188 -4.51 -19.47 12.49
CA ALA A 188 -3.43 -18.83 13.22
C ALA A 188 -3.85 -18.56 14.68
N ASP A 189 -3.03 -18.98 15.63
CA ASP A 189 -3.39 -18.97 17.06
C ASP A 189 -3.66 -17.53 17.54
N GLY A 190 -4.90 -17.26 17.96
CA GLY A 190 -5.33 -15.95 18.44
C GLY A 190 -5.57 -14.88 17.36
N ALA A 191 -5.51 -15.23 16.07
CA ALA A 191 -5.70 -14.27 14.98
C ALA A 191 -7.18 -13.94 14.68
N TRP A 192 -8.09 -14.87 14.95
CA TRP A 192 -9.54 -14.65 14.84
C TRP A 192 -10.23 -15.06 16.13
N THR A 193 -10.90 -14.11 16.78
CA THR A 193 -11.60 -14.32 18.06
C THR A 193 -13.07 -13.96 17.94
N GLU A 194 -13.87 -14.26 18.96
CA GLU A 194 -15.28 -13.86 19.03
C GLU A 194 -15.45 -12.33 18.90
N GLU A 195 -14.50 -11.54 19.40
CA GLU A 195 -14.51 -10.09 19.24
C GLU A 195 -14.36 -9.65 17.78
N HIS A 196 -13.56 -10.39 17.00
CA HIS A 196 -13.40 -10.13 15.56
C HIS A 196 -14.70 -10.44 14.82
N GLU A 197 -15.32 -11.58 15.14
CA GLU A 197 -16.60 -12.00 14.58
C GLU A 197 -17.69 -10.95 14.90
N ARG A 198 -17.86 -10.61 16.18
CA ARG A 198 -18.81 -9.59 16.64
C ARG A 198 -18.57 -8.25 15.96
N GLN A 199 -17.32 -7.84 15.79
CA GLN A 199 -17.00 -6.58 15.13
C GLN A 199 -17.32 -6.61 13.64
N TRP A 200 -17.03 -7.70 12.93
CA TRP A 200 -17.37 -7.84 11.51
C TRP A 200 -18.88 -7.74 11.29
N ILE A 201 -19.70 -8.39 12.13
CA ILE A 201 -21.16 -8.28 12.09
C ILE A 201 -21.58 -6.83 12.30
N LYS A 202 -21.10 -6.22 13.40
CA LYS A 202 -21.50 -4.88 13.84
C LYS A 202 -21.10 -3.79 12.85
N GLU A 203 -19.88 -3.80 12.32
CA GLU A 203 -19.37 -2.73 11.47
C GLU A 203 -19.77 -2.90 10.00
N ALA A 204 -20.41 -4.00 9.62
CA ALA A 204 -20.72 -4.28 8.22
C ALA A 204 -19.46 -4.10 7.33
N SER A 205 -18.36 -4.72 7.74
CA SER A 205 -17.06 -4.59 7.06
C SER A 205 -17.19 -4.95 5.58
N LEU A 206 -16.66 -4.09 4.70
CA LEU A 206 -16.67 -4.27 3.26
C LEU A 206 -15.57 -5.25 2.85
N THR A 207 -15.84 -6.55 2.98
CA THR A 207 -14.92 -7.63 2.62
C THR A 207 -15.04 -7.99 1.13
N CYS A 208 -13.96 -8.50 0.54
CA CYS A 208 -13.94 -8.94 -0.86
C CYS A 208 -14.03 -10.47 -0.97
N GLY A 209 -14.30 -11.01 -2.15
CA GLY A 209 -14.34 -12.46 -2.33
C GLY A 209 -15.63 -13.10 -1.83
N GLY A 210 -15.63 -14.43 -1.71
CA GLY A 210 -16.81 -15.21 -1.32
C GLY A 210 -17.29 -14.96 0.12
N GLY A 211 -18.52 -15.37 0.41
CA GLY A 211 -19.25 -15.05 1.65
C GLY A 211 -18.60 -15.55 2.96
N GLU A 212 -17.67 -16.50 2.88
CA GLU A 212 -16.91 -16.97 4.05
C GLU A 212 -15.89 -15.95 4.54
N ASN A 213 -15.43 -15.00 3.71
CA ASN A 213 -14.40 -14.05 4.10
C ASN A 213 -14.95 -12.91 4.97
N LYS A 214 -14.38 -12.80 6.18
CA LYS A 214 -14.79 -11.81 7.18
C LYS A 214 -13.72 -10.77 7.55
N SER A 215 -12.51 -10.88 6.98
CA SER A 215 -11.40 -10.01 7.33
C SER A 215 -10.78 -9.30 6.13
N ILE A 216 -10.61 -10.01 5.00
CA ILE A 216 -9.87 -9.45 3.86
C ILE A 216 -10.75 -8.46 3.12
N THR A 217 -10.22 -7.26 2.87
CA THR A 217 -10.91 -6.25 2.05
C THR A 217 -10.14 -6.01 0.75
N SER A 218 -8.83 -6.11 0.79
CA SER A 218 -7.96 -5.71 -0.31
C SER A 218 -7.01 -6.83 -0.69
N ILE A 219 -6.83 -7.02 -2.00
CA ILE A 219 -5.88 -7.99 -2.55
C ILE A 219 -4.95 -7.26 -3.52
N GLN A 220 -3.67 -7.54 -3.35
CA GLN A 220 -2.58 -7.05 -4.19
C GLN A 220 -1.80 -8.26 -4.73
N VAL A 221 -1.56 -8.28 -6.04
CA VAL A 221 -0.69 -9.28 -6.68
C VAL A 221 0.58 -8.59 -7.15
N ASN A 222 1.73 -9.07 -6.67
CA ASN A 222 3.04 -8.60 -7.06
C ASN A 222 3.69 -9.64 -7.98
N LEU A 223 3.93 -9.24 -9.23
CA LEU A 223 4.63 -10.05 -10.22
C LEU A 223 5.98 -9.44 -10.56
N THR A 224 7.01 -10.26 -10.58
CA THR A 224 8.35 -9.87 -11.06
C THR A 224 8.87 -11.00 -11.92
N ALA A 225 8.95 -10.77 -13.24
CA ALA A 225 9.57 -11.69 -14.16
C ALA A 225 11.06 -11.81 -13.84
N ILE A 226 11.60 -13.02 -13.97
CA ILE A 226 13.01 -13.33 -13.80
C ILE A 226 13.56 -13.49 -15.22
N LYS A 227 14.40 -12.55 -15.66
CA LYS A 227 15.07 -12.64 -16.95
C LYS A 227 15.99 -13.87 -16.93
N LYS A 228 16.02 -14.67 -18.00
CA LYS A 228 17.04 -15.71 -18.17
C LYS A 228 18.28 -15.03 -18.74
N ASP A 229 19.47 -15.38 -18.25
CA ASP A 229 20.74 -14.77 -18.69
C ASP A 229 21.02 -14.93 -20.20
N VAL A 230 20.25 -15.76 -20.91
CA VAL A 230 20.37 -15.98 -22.36
C VAL A 230 19.91 -14.77 -23.19
N ASP A 231 19.17 -13.83 -22.60
CA ASP A 231 18.64 -12.65 -23.31
C ASP A 231 19.57 -11.42 -23.19
N LEU A 232 20.75 -11.53 -22.57
CA LEU A 232 21.69 -10.41 -22.38
C LEU A 232 22.72 -10.25 -23.51
N ASP A 233 22.76 -11.18 -24.47
CA ASP A 233 23.74 -11.19 -25.56
C ASP A 233 23.28 -10.46 -26.85
N GLU A 234 22.04 -9.94 -26.92
CA GLU A 234 21.50 -9.35 -28.16
C GLU A 234 21.24 -7.83 -28.16
N GLU A 235 21.45 -7.09 -27.06
CA GLU A 235 21.20 -5.63 -27.02
C GLU A 235 22.47 -4.75 -26.85
N SER A 236 23.68 -5.29 -27.03
CA SER A 236 24.93 -4.49 -26.96
C SER A 236 25.60 -4.21 -28.32
N GLY A 237 24.83 -4.25 -29.41
CA GLY A 237 25.34 -4.00 -30.77
C GLY A 237 24.44 -3.07 -31.57
N GLY A 238 24.44 -1.77 -31.23
CA GLY A 238 23.70 -0.75 -31.95
C GLY A 238 24.19 0.64 -31.58
N GLU A 239 25.40 0.98 -32.02
CA GLU A 239 25.87 2.35 -32.13
C GLU A 239 24.93 3.10 -33.07
N ASP A 240 24.24 4.12 -32.58
CA ASP A 240 23.85 5.27 -33.39
C ASP A 240 24.13 6.53 -32.57
N SER A 241 25.11 7.25 -33.09
CA SER A 241 25.55 8.58 -32.68
C SER A 241 24.74 9.64 -33.42
N ASP A 242 24.82 10.88 -32.92
CA ASP A 242 24.28 12.14 -33.46
C ASP A 242 22.78 12.40 -33.23
N GLY A 243 22.32 13.56 -32.73
CA GLY A 243 22.95 14.81 -32.36
C GLY A 243 21.87 15.82 -31.93
N ASN A 244 22.28 16.82 -31.15
CA ASN A 244 21.68 18.14 -30.86
C ASN A 244 20.22 18.48 -31.25
N GLY A 245 19.51 19.10 -30.30
CA GLY A 245 18.38 19.99 -30.62
C GLY A 245 17.55 20.39 -29.40
N GLU A 246 17.90 21.52 -28.77
CA GLU A 246 17.01 22.27 -27.89
C GLU A 246 15.82 22.87 -28.68
N ASP A 247 14.79 23.22 -27.93
CA ASP A 247 13.71 24.18 -28.19
C ASP A 247 12.36 23.76 -28.81
N SER A 248 11.37 23.88 -27.92
CA SER A 248 10.15 24.68 -28.07
C SER A 248 8.85 24.04 -28.58
N GLU A 249 7.80 24.50 -27.90
CA GLU A 249 6.39 24.21 -28.05
C GLU A 249 5.86 24.64 -29.44
N THR A 250 4.93 23.87 -30.02
CA THR A 250 3.63 24.38 -30.51
C THR A 250 2.75 23.26 -31.04
N GLU A 251 1.44 23.48 -30.87
CA GLU A 251 0.35 22.64 -31.33
C GLU A 251 0.10 22.77 -32.85
N ASP A 252 -0.49 21.70 -33.40
CA ASP A 252 -1.63 21.71 -34.34
C ASP A 252 -1.45 21.24 -35.80
N SER A 253 -2.37 20.32 -36.14
CA SER A 253 -2.97 19.96 -37.43
C SER A 253 -2.17 19.30 -38.57
N GLY A 254 -2.74 18.21 -39.11
CA GLY A 254 -2.98 18.09 -40.55
C GLY A 254 -2.13 17.11 -41.39
N GLU A 255 -2.71 15.93 -41.64
CA GLU A 255 -2.74 15.17 -42.91
C GLU A 255 -1.52 15.06 -43.85
N GLY A 256 -1.20 13.81 -44.24
CA GLY A 256 -1.12 13.46 -45.67
C GLY A 256 0.25 13.10 -46.31
N SER A 257 0.51 11.78 -46.40
CA SER A 257 0.93 11.04 -47.61
C SER A 257 2.30 11.28 -48.30
N THR A 258 2.97 10.13 -48.50
CA THR A 258 3.82 9.68 -49.64
C THR A 258 5.26 10.19 -49.83
N SER A 259 6.17 9.21 -49.79
CA SER A 259 7.58 9.16 -50.23
C SER A 259 7.76 9.30 -51.76
N PRO A 260 8.94 9.03 -52.39
CA PRO A 260 10.35 9.14 -51.96
C PRO A 260 11.29 9.76 -53.06
N ALA A 261 12.59 9.82 -52.74
CA ALA A 261 13.73 9.42 -53.60
C ALA A 261 14.63 10.49 -54.24
N THR A 262 15.92 10.09 -54.29
CA THR A 262 17.06 10.55 -55.10
C THR A 262 17.80 11.80 -54.63
N ALA A 263 19.10 11.98 -54.80
CA ALA A 263 20.29 11.14 -55.05
C ALA A 263 21.46 12.15 -55.16
N ASP A 264 22.69 11.69 -54.94
CA ASP A 264 23.95 12.24 -55.46
C ASP A 264 24.38 13.66 -55.03
N SER A 265 25.49 13.77 -54.30
CA SER A 265 26.84 13.92 -54.91
C SER A 265 27.90 14.39 -53.89
N ASP A 266 28.90 13.52 -53.73
CA ASP A 266 30.34 13.72 -53.44
C ASP A 266 30.97 15.08 -53.89
N PRO A 267 32.26 15.33 -53.61
CA PRO A 267 32.98 15.37 -52.33
C PRO A 267 33.90 16.63 -52.34
N VAL A 268 35.09 16.57 -51.71
CA VAL A 268 36.32 17.41 -51.87
C VAL A 268 36.77 17.90 -50.48
N GLU A 269 37.75 17.20 -49.89
CA GLU A 269 39.17 17.62 -49.74
C GLU A 269 39.30 18.93 -48.93
N THR A 270 40.12 19.06 -47.90
CA THR A 270 41.53 18.65 -47.80
C THR A 270 41.99 18.94 -46.36
N ALA A 271 42.98 18.16 -45.89
CA ALA A 271 44.21 18.58 -45.17
C ALA A 271 44.12 19.70 -44.09
N GLN A 272 44.82 19.66 -42.95
CA GLN A 272 46.11 19.06 -42.61
C GLN A 272 46.37 19.35 -41.13
N GLU A 273 46.85 18.34 -40.41
CA GLU A 273 48.09 18.37 -39.60
C GLU A 273 48.41 19.63 -38.77
N ALA A 274 48.51 19.45 -37.45
CA ALA A 274 49.76 19.70 -36.73
C ALA A 274 49.69 19.16 -35.29
N ASP A 275 50.60 18.22 -35.05
CA ASP A 275 51.11 17.71 -33.78
C ASP A 275 51.39 18.80 -32.75
N ILE A 276 51.17 18.49 -31.46
CA ILE A 276 52.16 18.73 -30.39
C ILE A 276 52.09 17.58 -29.38
N GLU A 277 53.24 16.94 -29.21
CA GLU A 277 53.59 15.85 -28.30
C GLU A 277 53.71 16.25 -26.82
N GLU A 278 53.93 15.21 -25.99
CA GLU A 278 54.55 15.21 -24.65
C GLU A 278 53.63 15.59 -23.46
N SER A 279 53.55 14.85 -22.36
CA SER A 279 54.45 13.83 -21.81
C SER A 279 53.78 13.12 -20.61
N ASP A 280 54.09 11.84 -20.48
CA ASP A 280 54.51 11.14 -19.25
C ASP A 280 53.54 10.71 -18.12
N THR A 281 53.40 9.37 -18.11
CA THR A 281 53.66 8.43 -17.01
C THR A 281 52.53 7.99 -16.07
N ASN A 282 52.01 6.81 -16.40
CA ASN A 282 51.92 5.60 -15.56
C ASN A 282 51.47 5.74 -14.11
N THR A 283 50.29 5.18 -13.81
CA THR A 283 50.20 4.06 -12.86
C THR A 283 49.02 3.16 -13.22
N SER A 284 49.31 1.86 -13.23
CA SER A 284 48.44 0.73 -13.54
C SER A 284 47.20 0.65 -12.63
N ASP A 285 46.02 0.82 -13.21
CA ASP A 285 44.78 0.30 -12.63
C ASP A 285 44.61 -1.15 -13.09
N ALA A 286 44.70 -2.05 -12.12
CA ALA A 286 44.32 -3.43 -12.29
C ALA A 286 42.82 -3.49 -12.57
N GLU A 287 42.46 -3.91 -13.78
CA GLU A 287 41.11 -4.28 -14.19
C GLU A 287 40.53 -5.24 -13.13
N GLN A 288 39.55 -4.74 -12.37
CA GLN A 288 38.66 -5.62 -11.62
C GLN A 288 37.77 -6.33 -12.64
N PRO A 289 37.58 -7.65 -12.55
CA PRO A 289 36.84 -8.39 -13.56
C PRO A 289 35.39 -7.90 -13.60
N ASP A 290 34.92 -7.59 -14.81
CA ASP A 290 33.57 -7.13 -15.17
C ASP A 290 32.43 -7.99 -14.59
N SER A 291 32.73 -9.21 -14.11
CA SER A 291 31.77 -10.10 -13.47
C SER A 291 31.21 -9.56 -12.14
N ILE A 292 31.97 -8.75 -11.40
CA ILE A 292 31.52 -8.19 -10.10
C ILE A 292 30.58 -6.99 -10.32
N VAL A 293 30.75 -6.28 -11.44
CA VAL A 293 29.89 -5.15 -11.84
C VAL A 293 28.58 -5.70 -12.42
N ALA A 294 28.65 -6.73 -13.27
CA ALA A 294 27.46 -7.42 -13.78
C ALA A 294 26.61 -8.08 -12.68
N GLU A 295 27.21 -8.74 -11.69
CA GLU A 295 26.47 -9.29 -10.53
C GLU A 295 25.77 -8.20 -9.69
N LYS A 296 26.35 -7.00 -9.59
CA LYS A 296 25.74 -5.86 -8.90
C LYS A 296 24.55 -5.30 -9.67
N ASP A 297 24.66 -5.20 -10.99
CA ASP A 297 23.62 -4.61 -11.84
C ASP A 297 22.40 -5.54 -11.96
N ILE A 298 22.61 -6.87 -12.02
CA ILE A 298 21.53 -7.88 -11.98
C ILE A 298 20.80 -7.86 -10.61
N MET A 299 21.51 -7.60 -9.51
CA MET A 299 20.92 -7.41 -8.18
C MET A 299 20.11 -6.10 -8.05
N GLU A 300 20.52 -5.03 -8.74
CA GLU A 300 19.81 -3.74 -8.70
C GLU A 300 18.51 -3.76 -9.53
N GLU A 301 18.47 -4.49 -10.65
CA GLU A 301 17.30 -4.57 -11.53
C GLU A 301 16.14 -5.42 -10.97
N THR A 302 16.44 -6.53 -10.28
CA THR A 302 15.41 -7.55 -9.91
C THR A 302 14.63 -7.25 -8.62
N LEU A 303 15.04 -6.26 -7.84
CA LEU A 303 14.48 -5.97 -6.51
C LEU A 303 14.26 -4.47 -6.25
N LYS A 304 13.55 -3.74 -7.12
CA LYS A 304 13.17 -2.33 -6.86
C LYS A 304 14.31 -1.51 -6.21
N ALA A 305 15.54 -1.54 -6.73
CA ALA A 305 16.65 -0.67 -6.29
C ALA A 305 16.90 -0.56 -4.75
N LYS A 306 16.49 -1.58 -3.96
CA LYS A 306 16.52 -1.75 -2.50
C LYS A 306 15.13 -2.20 -2.06
N SER A 307 15.12 -3.36 -1.44
CA SER A 307 14.19 -3.84 -0.42
C SER A 307 13.75 -2.76 0.59
N HIS A 308 12.94 -1.80 0.13
CA HIS A 308 12.55 -0.63 0.89
C HIS A 308 11.60 -1.06 1.99
N VAL A 309 12.09 -0.98 3.23
CA VAL A 309 11.28 -1.16 4.40
C VAL A 309 10.21 -0.07 4.41
N HIS A 310 8.95 -0.49 4.38
CA HIS A 310 7.80 0.40 4.40
C HIS A 310 6.78 -0.08 5.42
N LYS A 311 5.73 0.72 5.57
CA LYS A 311 4.65 0.47 6.50
C LYS A 311 3.34 0.81 5.80
N ASP A 312 2.41 -0.13 5.79
CA ASP A 312 1.09 0.08 5.21
C ASP A 312 0.22 0.85 6.20
N SER A 313 0.29 2.18 6.11
CA SER A 313 -0.34 3.07 7.08
C SER A 313 -1.87 3.00 7.07
N HIS A 314 -2.46 2.49 5.99
CA HIS A 314 -3.92 2.42 5.78
C HIS A 314 -4.54 1.07 6.16
N ASP A 315 -3.72 0.11 6.60
CA ASP A 315 -4.23 -1.18 7.04
C ASP A 315 -4.84 -1.11 8.43
N GLU A 316 -5.90 -1.90 8.63
CA GLU A 316 -6.58 -2.07 9.91
C GLU A 316 -5.71 -2.86 10.88
N ARG A 317 -5.11 -2.16 11.84
CA ARG A 317 -4.11 -2.67 12.80
C ARG A 317 -4.57 -3.80 13.70
N ARG A 318 -5.88 -3.99 13.85
CA ARG A 318 -6.43 -5.08 14.65
C ARG A 318 -6.56 -6.38 13.86
N ASN A 319 -6.46 -6.28 12.53
CA ASN A 319 -6.54 -7.42 11.65
C ASN A 319 -5.15 -7.84 11.17
N PHE A 320 -5.15 -8.99 10.51
CA PHE A 320 -3.96 -9.60 9.95
C PHE A 320 -3.92 -9.41 8.44
N SER A 321 -2.71 -9.26 7.94
CA SER A 321 -2.38 -9.40 6.53
C SER A 321 -1.84 -10.81 6.29
N VAL A 322 -2.10 -11.33 5.09
CA VAL A 322 -1.65 -12.64 4.64
C VAL A 322 -0.83 -12.48 3.38
N ILE A 323 0.34 -13.09 3.32
CA ILE A 323 1.13 -13.22 2.09
C ILE A 323 1.12 -14.69 1.68
N LEU A 324 0.76 -14.95 0.44
CA LEU A 324 0.90 -16.25 -0.22
C LEU A 324 2.14 -16.21 -1.10
N PHE A 325 3.04 -17.15 -0.89
CA PHE A 325 4.28 -17.28 -1.64
C PHE A 325 4.07 -18.26 -2.80
N LEU A 326 3.83 -17.75 -4.01
CA LEU A 326 3.50 -18.54 -5.19
C LEU A 326 4.62 -18.49 -6.23
N ASN A 327 5.86 -18.36 -5.76
CA ASN A 327 7.04 -18.19 -6.61
C ASN A 327 7.26 -19.39 -7.53
N HIS A 328 7.62 -19.11 -8.79
CA HIS A 328 8.21 -20.07 -9.73
C HIS A 328 9.60 -19.58 -10.08
N VAL A 329 10.63 -20.15 -9.46
CA VAL A 329 12.02 -19.69 -9.60
C VAL A 329 12.89 -20.77 -10.23
N PRO A 330 13.99 -20.39 -10.91
CA PRO A 330 15.04 -21.33 -11.31
C PRO A 330 15.66 -22.06 -10.12
N ASP A 331 16.25 -23.23 -10.36
CA ASP A 331 16.90 -24.05 -9.32
C ASP A 331 18.17 -23.38 -8.74
N ASP A 332 18.79 -22.48 -9.49
CA ASP A 332 19.95 -21.69 -9.09
C ASP A 332 19.58 -20.37 -8.41
N HIS A 333 18.29 -20.11 -8.14
CA HIS A 333 17.83 -18.91 -7.46
C HIS A 333 17.38 -19.16 -6.03
N PHE A 334 17.66 -18.19 -5.16
CA PHE A 334 17.04 -18.13 -3.84
C PHE A 334 15.67 -17.46 -3.92
N VAL A 335 14.65 -18.10 -3.34
CA VAL A 335 13.25 -17.66 -3.35
C VAL A 335 13.00 -16.33 -2.60
N GLY A 336 14.02 -15.81 -1.92
CA GLY A 336 13.98 -14.57 -1.16
C GLY A 336 13.40 -14.72 0.24
N ARG A 337 13.31 -13.59 0.93
CA ARG A 337 12.79 -13.45 2.30
C ARG A 337 11.71 -12.41 2.39
N PHE A 338 10.95 -12.50 3.48
CA PHE A 338 10.13 -11.43 4.01
C PHE A 338 10.57 -11.11 5.44
N ASN A 339 10.76 -9.83 5.75
CA ASN A 339 11.29 -9.36 7.02
C ASN A 339 10.29 -8.45 7.71
N ILE A 340 9.96 -8.72 8.99
CA ILE A 340 9.23 -7.82 9.89
C ILE A 340 10.26 -7.19 10.82
N THR A 341 10.77 -6.03 10.41
CA THR A 341 12.02 -5.47 10.91
C THR A 341 11.94 -4.90 12.31
N ASN A 342 10.79 -4.37 12.74
CA ASN A 342 10.60 -3.88 14.11
C ASN A 342 10.66 -5.00 15.15
N PHE A 343 10.19 -6.20 14.79
CA PHE A 343 10.24 -7.39 15.66
C PHE A 343 11.43 -8.30 15.35
N ARG A 344 12.28 -7.92 14.39
CA ARG A 344 13.43 -8.71 13.93
C ARG A 344 13.02 -10.14 13.54
N LEU A 345 11.88 -10.28 12.86
CA LEU A 345 11.41 -11.57 12.36
C LEU A 345 11.73 -11.68 10.87
N THR A 346 12.09 -12.87 10.41
CA THR A 346 12.29 -13.17 8.99
C THR A 346 11.68 -14.52 8.64
N CYS A 347 11.13 -14.67 7.45
CA CYS A 347 10.82 -15.98 6.86
C CYS A 347 11.41 -16.09 5.45
N THR A 348 11.68 -17.32 5.04
CA THR A 348 11.97 -17.64 3.65
C THR A 348 10.65 -17.66 2.87
N CYS A 349 10.63 -17.08 1.66
CA CYS A 349 9.44 -17.05 0.80
C CYS A 349 9.21 -18.40 0.08
N ILE A 350 9.11 -19.49 0.86
CA ILE A 350 9.00 -20.86 0.36
C ILE A 350 7.78 -20.99 -0.56
N PRO A 351 7.90 -21.52 -1.79
CA PRO A 351 6.75 -21.72 -2.67
C PRO A 351 5.65 -22.55 -2.00
N TYR A 352 4.39 -22.22 -2.28
CA TYR A 352 3.21 -22.88 -1.69
C TYR A 352 3.10 -22.75 -0.16
N SER A 353 3.70 -21.71 0.42
CA SER A 353 3.58 -21.40 1.83
C SER A 353 2.83 -20.07 2.05
N GLY A 354 2.46 -19.78 3.30
CA GLY A 354 1.79 -18.55 3.68
C GLY A 354 2.43 -17.88 4.90
N LEU A 355 2.23 -16.58 5.05
CA LEU A 355 2.57 -15.81 6.25
C LEU A 355 1.35 -15.01 6.70
N VAL A 356 0.89 -15.25 7.93
CA VAL A 356 -0.09 -14.40 8.62
C VAL A 356 0.69 -13.48 9.56
N PHE A 357 0.47 -12.17 9.48
CA PHE A 357 1.16 -11.21 10.33
C PHE A 357 0.29 -9.99 10.61
N THR A 358 0.53 -9.33 11.74
CA THR A 358 -0.20 -8.11 12.08
C THR A 358 0.12 -7.00 11.08
N ALA A 359 -0.94 -6.31 10.66
CA ALA A 359 -0.80 -5.22 9.73
C ALA A 359 0.02 -4.05 10.32
N ASN A 360 0.52 -3.16 9.45
CA ASN A 360 1.16 -1.90 9.87
C ASN A 360 2.48 -2.10 10.65
N ASN A 361 3.21 -3.20 10.43
CA ASN A 361 4.60 -3.33 10.88
C ASN A 361 5.58 -2.89 9.78
N PRO A 362 6.70 -2.23 10.12
CA PRO A 362 7.79 -1.99 9.17
C PRO A 362 8.32 -3.31 8.59
N HIS A 363 8.13 -3.51 7.29
CA HIS A 363 8.51 -4.75 6.62
C HIS A 363 9.06 -4.54 5.21
N GLY A 364 9.72 -5.57 4.69
CA GLY A 364 10.28 -5.58 3.34
C GLY A 364 10.82 -6.95 2.95
N GLY A 365 10.85 -7.25 1.64
CA GLY A 365 11.49 -8.46 1.13
C GLY A 365 13.01 -8.32 1.09
N SER A 366 13.79 -9.40 0.99
CA SER A 366 15.25 -9.33 0.74
C SER A 366 15.79 -10.61 0.12
N GLY A 367 17.02 -10.57 -0.41
CA GLY A 367 17.80 -11.76 -0.80
C GLY A 367 17.25 -12.57 -1.99
N PHE A 368 16.26 -12.07 -2.72
CA PHE A 368 15.80 -12.72 -3.93
C PHE A 368 16.77 -12.45 -5.08
N ALA A 369 17.60 -13.43 -5.43
CA ALA A 369 18.64 -13.37 -6.47
C ALA A 369 19.19 -14.79 -6.75
N PRO A 370 19.99 -14.98 -7.81
CA PRO A 370 20.79 -16.19 -7.98
C PRO A 370 21.62 -16.52 -6.71
N TYR A 371 21.86 -17.80 -6.44
CA TYR A 371 22.87 -18.19 -5.47
C TYR A 371 24.25 -17.73 -5.96
N ALA A 372 25.17 -17.46 -5.03
CA ALA A 372 26.56 -17.21 -5.39
C ALA A 372 27.13 -18.39 -6.20
N ALA A 373 27.91 -18.10 -7.25
CA ALA A 373 28.45 -19.10 -8.17
C ALA A 373 29.31 -20.15 -7.46
N ASP A 374 29.97 -19.77 -6.37
CA ASP A 374 30.80 -20.65 -5.54
C ASP A 374 30.02 -21.49 -4.53
N LEU A 375 28.70 -21.27 -4.36
CA LEU A 375 27.89 -22.00 -3.41
C LEU A 375 27.56 -23.42 -3.94
N PRO A 376 28.06 -24.50 -3.32
CA PRO A 376 27.86 -25.86 -3.84
C PRO A 376 26.38 -26.23 -3.98
N LEU A 377 26.04 -27.02 -4.99
CA LEU A 377 24.67 -27.53 -5.20
C LEU A 377 24.16 -28.34 -4.01
N ASP A 378 25.07 -29.05 -3.34
CA ASP A 378 24.79 -29.87 -2.16
C ASP A 378 24.75 -29.06 -0.85
N SER A 379 25.03 -27.74 -0.88
CA SER A 379 25.06 -26.86 0.29
C SER A 379 23.72 -26.81 1.05
N PRO A 380 23.73 -26.86 2.40
CA PRO A 380 22.54 -26.66 3.23
C PRO A 380 22.05 -25.21 3.23
N LEU A 381 22.80 -24.28 2.63
CA LEU A 381 22.40 -22.89 2.48
C LEU A 381 21.49 -22.67 1.26
N ARG A 382 21.43 -23.64 0.34
CA ARG A 382 20.45 -23.62 -0.76
C ARG A 382 19.09 -24.07 -0.25
N PHE A 383 18.03 -23.41 -0.73
CA PHE A 383 16.68 -23.83 -0.44
C PHE A 383 16.41 -25.21 -1.04
N ARG A 384 15.88 -26.10 -0.21
CA ARG A 384 15.36 -27.39 -0.64
C ARG A 384 13.97 -27.59 -0.06
N PRO A 385 13.01 -28.07 -0.86
CA PRO A 385 11.73 -28.52 -0.34
C PRO A 385 11.96 -29.57 0.76
N ALA A 386 11.19 -29.51 1.84
CA ALA A 386 11.24 -30.54 2.86
C ALA A 386 10.91 -31.92 2.25
N GLY A 387 11.58 -32.97 2.75
CA GLY A 387 11.43 -34.33 2.22
C GLY A 387 9.96 -34.75 2.13
N GLY A 388 9.53 -35.18 0.94
CA GLY A 388 8.16 -35.62 0.68
C GLY A 388 7.24 -34.55 0.08
N ILE A 389 7.62 -33.26 0.11
CA ILE A 389 6.87 -32.19 -0.55
C ILE A 389 7.32 -32.11 -2.01
N LYS A 390 6.41 -32.42 -2.94
CA LYS A 390 6.60 -32.18 -4.37
C LYS A 390 5.79 -30.96 -4.76
N PHE A 391 6.45 -29.94 -5.28
CA PHE A 391 5.74 -28.83 -5.90
C PHE A 391 5.15 -29.28 -7.25
N PRO A 392 3.97 -28.77 -7.62
CA PRO A 392 3.40 -29.00 -8.95
C PRO A 392 4.38 -28.64 -10.06
N LYS A 393 4.48 -29.49 -11.08
CA LYS A 393 5.23 -29.18 -12.30
C LYS A 393 4.38 -28.21 -13.11
N LEU A 394 4.91 -27.02 -13.38
CA LEU A 394 4.31 -26.06 -14.30
C LEU A 394 4.67 -26.44 -15.76
N PRO A 395 3.89 -25.99 -16.76
CA PRO A 395 4.25 -26.11 -18.17
C PRO A 395 5.68 -25.60 -18.44
N GLU A 396 6.41 -26.24 -19.35
CA GLU A 396 7.83 -25.96 -19.60
C GLU A 396 8.08 -24.56 -20.19
N ASP A 397 7.06 -23.96 -20.80
CA ASP A 397 7.01 -22.60 -21.32
C ASP A 397 6.63 -21.55 -20.26
N THR A 398 6.35 -21.96 -19.02
CA THR A 398 6.02 -21.03 -17.94
C THR A 398 7.22 -20.15 -17.62
N LEU A 399 7.02 -18.83 -17.64
CA LEU A 399 8.06 -17.88 -17.30
C LEU A 399 8.39 -17.93 -15.80
N TYR A 400 9.69 -17.95 -15.50
CA TYR A 400 10.16 -17.81 -14.14
C TYR A 400 9.73 -16.45 -13.58
N THR A 401 9.02 -16.50 -12.46
CA THR A 401 8.32 -15.36 -11.89
C THR A 401 8.33 -15.44 -10.37
N ARG A 402 8.74 -14.34 -9.73
CA ARG A 402 8.42 -14.11 -8.33
C ARG A 402 6.98 -13.65 -8.22
N CYS A 403 6.17 -14.41 -7.48
CA CYS A 403 4.76 -14.13 -7.31
C CYS A 403 4.41 -14.08 -5.82
N LEU A 404 4.05 -12.89 -5.35
CA LEU A 404 3.56 -12.66 -4.00
C LEU A 404 2.12 -12.14 -4.08
N THR A 405 1.18 -12.89 -3.53
CA THR A 405 -0.21 -12.45 -3.41
C THR A 405 -0.47 -12.03 -1.97
N ILE A 406 -0.89 -10.78 -1.77
CA ILE A 406 -1.05 -10.15 -0.47
C ILE A 406 -2.52 -9.83 -0.26
N ALA A 407 -3.10 -10.42 0.77
CA ALA A 407 -4.47 -10.17 1.22
C ALA A 407 -4.43 -9.38 2.52
N TYR A 408 -5.13 -8.26 2.59
CA TYR A 408 -5.07 -7.36 3.74
C TYR A 408 -6.40 -6.66 4.02
N SER A 409 -6.49 -6.10 5.24
CA SER A 409 -7.66 -5.36 5.71
C SER A 409 -7.37 -3.87 5.66
N ARG A 410 -8.20 -3.10 4.96
CA ARG A 410 -8.12 -1.64 4.97
C ARG A 410 -9.01 -1.04 6.05
N GLN A 411 -8.49 -0.06 6.79
CA GLN A 411 -9.23 0.62 7.85
C GLN A 411 -10.54 1.26 7.33
N ASP A 412 -10.49 1.91 6.16
CA ASP A 412 -11.67 2.55 5.55
C ASP A 412 -12.73 1.53 5.12
N CYS A 413 -12.35 0.31 4.74
CA CYS A 413 -13.27 -0.73 4.31
C CYS A 413 -13.85 -1.52 5.50
N MET A 414 -13.04 -1.78 6.53
CA MET A 414 -13.49 -2.43 7.77
C MET A 414 -14.51 -1.59 8.55
N ARG A 415 -14.53 -0.26 8.32
CA ARG A 415 -15.44 0.68 8.97
C ARG A 415 -16.02 1.70 7.98
N ALA A 416 -16.46 1.20 6.83
CA ALA A 416 -16.90 2.04 5.72
C ALA A 416 -18.16 2.85 6.09
N ARG A 417 -18.05 4.18 6.13
CA ARG A 417 -19.19 5.06 6.41
C ARG A 417 -20.02 5.28 5.17
N THR A 418 -21.35 5.40 5.30
CA THR A 418 -22.30 5.62 4.19
C THR A 418 -21.82 6.71 3.22
N ARG A 419 -21.41 7.87 3.76
CA ARG A 419 -20.96 9.02 2.95
C ARG A 419 -19.72 8.75 2.11
N GLN A 420 -18.91 7.74 2.47
CA GLN A 420 -17.68 7.38 1.75
C GLN A 420 -17.93 6.33 0.68
N LEU A 421 -19.08 5.65 0.69
CA LEU A 421 -19.40 4.61 -0.27
C LEU A 421 -19.84 5.24 -1.58
N ASN A 422 -19.19 4.85 -2.67
CA ASN A 422 -19.63 5.23 -4.00
C ASN A 422 -20.87 4.41 -4.40
N PRO A 423 -21.88 5.01 -5.07
CA PRO A 423 -23.09 4.29 -5.47
C PRO A 423 -22.85 3.04 -6.31
N SER A 424 -21.73 2.98 -7.05
CA SER A 424 -21.36 1.81 -7.86
C SER A 424 -21.16 0.51 -7.06
N ILE A 425 -20.98 0.59 -5.74
CA ILE A 425 -20.88 -0.58 -4.86
C ILE A 425 -22.20 -1.34 -4.76
N PHE A 426 -23.34 -0.64 -4.85
CA PHE A 426 -24.67 -1.25 -4.69
C PHE A 426 -25.19 -1.92 -5.97
N GLY A 427 -24.59 -1.64 -7.12
CA GLY A 427 -24.99 -2.22 -8.41
C GLY A 427 -24.06 -3.35 -8.86
N GLU A 428 -24.24 -3.80 -10.11
CA GLU A 428 -23.44 -4.89 -10.69
C GLU A 428 -21.92 -4.63 -10.66
N ARG A 429 -21.49 -3.36 -10.74
CA ARG A 429 -20.06 -3.02 -10.67
C ARG A 429 -19.43 -3.42 -9.33
N GLY A 430 -20.22 -3.52 -8.27
CA GLY A 430 -19.81 -4.04 -6.96
C GLY A 430 -19.48 -5.53 -6.96
N LEU A 431 -20.11 -6.31 -7.85
CA LEU A 431 -19.95 -7.77 -7.90
C LEU A 431 -18.53 -8.21 -8.19
N GLY A 432 -17.72 -7.42 -8.91
CA GLY A 432 -16.31 -7.76 -9.09
C GLY A 432 -15.50 -7.79 -7.79
N GLY A 433 -15.91 -7.03 -6.78
CA GLY A 433 -15.31 -7.05 -5.45
C GLY A 433 -15.90 -8.14 -4.54
N PHE A 434 -17.22 -8.33 -4.59
CA PHE A 434 -17.96 -9.30 -3.77
C PHE A 434 -18.00 -10.72 -4.33
N ILE A 435 -17.69 -10.90 -5.61
CA ILE A 435 -17.79 -12.15 -6.39
C ILE A 435 -19.24 -12.65 -6.59
N THR A 436 -20.04 -12.73 -5.53
CA THR A 436 -21.41 -13.25 -5.59
C THR A 436 -22.44 -12.21 -5.11
N GLN A 437 -23.66 -12.33 -5.61
CA GLN A 437 -24.79 -11.52 -5.12
C GLN A 437 -25.05 -11.79 -3.63
N LYS A 438 -24.92 -13.04 -3.19
CA LYS A 438 -24.99 -13.40 -1.76
C LYS A 438 -24.05 -12.55 -0.91
N ALA A 439 -22.76 -12.46 -1.27
CA ALA A 439 -21.79 -11.68 -0.51
C ALA A 439 -22.09 -10.16 -0.52
N GLN A 440 -22.57 -9.64 -1.65
CA GLN A 440 -23.02 -8.25 -1.76
C GLN A 440 -24.24 -7.98 -0.87
N SER A 441 -25.28 -8.83 -0.97
CA SER A 441 -26.49 -8.75 -0.15
C SER A 441 -26.20 -8.88 1.34
N ASN A 442 -25.34 -9.82 1.74
CA ASN A 442 -24.84 -10.00 3.10
C ASN A 442 -24.25 -8.71 3.69
N TRP A 443 -23.48 -8.00 2.88
CA TRP A 443 -22.91 -6.73 3.29
C TRP A 443 -23.97 -5.63 3.35
N MET A 444 -24.85 -5.54 2.34
CA MET A 444 -25.90 -4.51 2.26
C MET A 444 -26.86 -4.58 3.45
N ILE A 445 -27.31 -5.78 3.83
CA ILE A 445 -28.22 -5.97 4.97
C ILE A 445 -27.58 -5.52 6.29
N ARG A 446 -26.32 -5.92 6.55
CA ARG A 446 -25.58 -5.47 7.75
C ARG A 446 -25.35 -3.97 7.73
N HIS A 447 -25.01 -3.41 6.57
CA HIS A 447 -24.79 -1.97 6.39
C HIS A 447 -26.07 -1.18 6.68
N ALA A 448 -27.21 -1.64 6.17
CA ALA A 448 -28.52 -1.03 6.41
C ALA A 448 -28.90 -1.06 7.88
N ILE A 449 -28.71 -2.19 8.56
CA ILE A 449 -28.97 -2.34 10.00
C ILE A 449 -28.07 -1.40 10.82
N ARG A 450 -26.76 -1.42 10.56
CA ARG A 450 -25.77 -0.61 11.28
C ARG A 450 -26.09 0.89 11.21
N ASP A 451 -26.36 1.40 10.01
CA ASP A 451 -26.58 2.83 9.78
C ASP A 451 -28.04 3.25 9.95
N GLY A 452 -28.96 2.29 10.13
CA GLY A 452 -30.39 2.56 10.18
C GLY A 452 -30.91 3.15 8.88
N LEU A 453 -30.48 2.61 7.76
CA LEU A 453 -30.95 3.04 6.44
C LEU A 453 -32.44 2.80 6.31
N ASP A 454 -33.15 3.75 5.70
CA ASP A 454 -34.55 3.60 5.41
C ASP A 454 -34.74 2.57 4.29
N ILE A 455 -35.38 1.44 4.61
CA ILE A 455 -35.69 0.38 3.65
C ILE A 455 -37.12 0.46 3.11
N GLY A 456 -37.90 1.46 3.55
CA GLY A 456 -39.31 1.65 3.21
C GLY A 456 -40.29 0.98 4.19
N VAL A 457 -39.82 0.55 5.37
CA VAL A 457 -40.63 -0.10 6.42
C VAL A 457 -40.39 0.62 7.75
N GLU A 458 -41.45 0.98 8.45
CA GLU A 458 -41.36 1.56 9.79
C GLU A 458 -41.05 0.45 10.81
N ASN A 459 -39.98 0.62 11.60
CA ASN A 459 -39.46 -0.37 12.55
C ASN A 459 -39.26 -1.78 11.95
N PRO A 460 -38.33 -1.94 10.97
CA PRO A 460 -38.16 -3.19 10.25
C PRO A 460 -37.85 -4.39 11.15
N SER A 461 -38.53 -5.52 10.89
CA SER A 461 -38.27 -6.84 11.44
C SER A 461 -37.12 -7.56 10.71
N VAL A 462 -36.71 -8.73 11.20
CA VAL A 462 -35.71 -9.59 10.54
C VAL A 462 -36.17 -9.97 9.12
N GLU A 463 -37.45 -10.32 8.98
CA GLU A 463 -38.10 -10.70 7.73
C GLU A 463 -38.10 -9.57 6.72
N ASP A 464 -38.35 -8.33 7.16
CA ASP A 464 -38.33 -7.16 6.28
C ASP A 464 -36.94 -6.93 5.68
N TYR A 465 -35.88 -7.12 6.48
CA TYR A 465 -34.51 -7.02 5.99
C TYR A 465 -34.17 -8.16 5.03
N LEU A 466 -34.53 -9.40 5.35
CA LEU A 466 -34.30 -10.57 4.48
C LEU A 466 -35.01 -10.39 3.14
N GLU A 467 -36.26 -9.95 3.16
CA GLU A 467 -37.06 -9.71 1.96
C GLU A 467 -36.46 -8.58 1.11
N LYS A 468 -36.09 -7.46 1.74
CA LYS A 468 -35.50 -6.29 1.05
C LYS A 468 -34.19 -6.60 0.34
N PHE A 469 -33.32 -7.37 0.98
CA PHE A 469 -31.96 -7.65 0.50
C PHE A 469 -31.80 -9.07 -0.07
N SER A 470 -32.92 -9.72 -0.41
CA SER A 470 -32.93 -10.98 -1.14
C SER A 470 -32.23 -10.85 -2.50
N TRP A 471 -31.74 -11.96 -3.03
CA TRP A 471 -31.11 -12.04 -4.34
C TRP A 471 -31.67 -13.21 -5.14
N ILE A 472 -31.34 -13.27 -6.44
CA ILE A 472 -31.72 -14.38 -7.31
C ILE A 472 -30.48 -15.22 -7.62
N GLU A 473 -30.57 -16.52 -7.34
CA GLU A 473 -29.54 -17.50 -7.63
C GLU A 473 -30.23 -18.73 -8.23
N ASP A 474 -29.81 -19.16 -9.42
CA ASP A 474 -30.44 -20.25 -10.18
C ASP A 474 -31.98 -20.11 -10.31
N ASP A 475 -32.43 -18.91 -10.70
CA ASP A 475 -33.85 -18.51 -10.83
C ASP A 475 -34.68 -18.64 -9.53
N LYS A 476 -34.01 -18.82 -8.39
CA LYS A 476 -34.65 -18.91 -7.07
C LYS A 476 -34.32 -17.67 -6.26
N LYS A 477 -35.34 -17.19 -5.54
CA LYS A 477 -35.16 -16.14 -4.55
C LYS A 477 -34.48 -16.71 -3.31
N CYS A 478 -33.34 -16.15 -2.98
CA CYS A 478 -32.49 -16.56 -1.87
C CYS A 478 -32.41 -15.47 -0.81
N PHE A 479 -32.10 -15.90 0.42
CA PHE A 479 -32.07 -15.07 1.62
C PHE A 479 -30.81 -15.34 2.41
N GLU A 480 -30.37 -14.34 3.17
CA GLU A 480 -29.24 -14.49 4.07
C GLU A 480 -29.60 -15.35 5.30
N ASP A 481 -28.59 -15.85 5.99
CA ASP A 481 -28.76 -16.51 7.29
C ASP A 481 -29.49 -15.58 8.27
N ARG A 482 -30.68 -16.02 8.69
CA ARG A 482 -31.52 -15.33 9.66
C ARG A 482 -30.77 -15.00 10.94
N LYS A 483 -29.93 -15.91 11.42
CA LYS A 483 -29.16 -15.71 12.65
C LYS A 483 -28.21 -14.52 12.53
N LEU A 484 -27.58 -14.34 11.37
CA LEU A 484 -26.69 -13.20 11.13
C LEU A 484 -27.46 -11.87 11.22
N VAL A 485 -28.69 -11.83 10.72
CA VAL A 485 -29.55 -10.64 10.76
C VAL A 485 -30.01 -10.35 12.19
N GLU A 486 -30.41 -11.38 12.94
CA GLU A 486 -30.74 -11.30 14.36
C GLU A 486 -29.54 -10.77 15.17
N ASP A 487 -28.36 -11.33 14.95
CA ASP A 487 -27.12 -10.90 15.61
C ASP A 487 -26.79 -9.44 15.26
N ALA A 488 -26.89 -9.03 13.99
CA ALA A 488 -26.65 -7.65 13.56
C ALA A 488 -27.62 -6.65 14.22
N LEU A 489 -28.90 -7.00 14.32
CA LEU A 489 -29.90 -6.17 15.01
C LEU A 489 -29.61 -6.06 16.51
N SER A 490 -29.25 -7.18 17.16
CA SER A 490 -28.91 -7.18 18.59
C SER A 490 -27.67 -6.35 18.92
N LEU A 491 -26.71 -6.29 17.99
CA LEU A 491 -25.46 -5.55 18.15
C LEU A 491 -25.59 -4.07 17.79
N ARG A 492 -26.67 -3.67 17.12
CA ARG A 492 -26.92 -2.29 16.69
C ARG A 492 -26.90 -1.34 17.89
N GLY A 493 -26.06 -0.30 17.82
CA GLY A 493 -25.92 0.70 18.89
C GLY A 493 -25.22 0.22 20.16
N THR A 494 -24.75 -1.03 20.24
CA THR A 494 -24.00 -1.54 21.40
C THR A 494 -22.55 -1.04 21.38
N ASP A 495 -21.96 -0.79 22.54
CA ASP A 495 -20.52 -0.50 22.66
C ASP A 495 -19.70 -1.79 22.55
N ASN A 496 -18.55 -1.74 21.85
CA ASN A 496 -17.60 -2.85 21.82
C ASN A 496 -16.31 -2.49 22.57
N LYS A 497 -16.39 -2.48 23.91
CA LYS A 497 -15.28 -2.09 24.79
C LYS A 497 -14.05 -2.98 24.60
N GLU A 498 -14.25 -4.27 24.38
CA GLU A 498 -13.19 -5.24 24.14
C GLU A 498 -12.41 -4.92 22.85
N TRP A 499 -13.11 -4.58 21.77
CA TRP A 499 -12.47 -4.16 20.53
C TRP A 499 -11.70 -2.84 20.66
N GLU A 500 -12.19 -1.89 21.46
CA GLU A 500 -11.45 -0.67 21.81
C GLU A 500 -10.21 -0.95 22.68
N LEU A 501 -10.28 -1.93 23.58
CA LEU A 501 -9.13 -2.39 24.36
C LEU A 501 -8.10 -3.07 23.46
N MET A 502 -8.53 -3.87 22.48
CA MET A 502 -7.65 -4.49 21.50
C MET A 502 -6.95 -3.43 20.63
N LEU A 503 -7.66 -2.38 20.19
CA LEU A 503 -7.03 -1.26 19.49
C LEU A 503 -5.93 -0.59 20.33
N LYS A 504 -6.18 -0.41 21.63
CA LYS A 504 -5.18 0.14 22.55
C LYS A 504 -4.00 -0.81 22.68
N ALA A 505 -4.26 -2.10 22.83
CA ALA A 505 -3.23 -3.13 22.98
C ALA A 505 -2.32 -3.19 21.73
N THR A 506 -2.88 -3.27 20.52
CA THR A 506 -2.10 -3.22 19.28
C THR A 506 -1.34 -1.90 19.16
N GLY A 507 -1.95 -0.77 19.54
CA GLY A 507 -1.26 0.52 19.58
C GLY A 507 -0.06 0.60 20.53
N TYR A 508 0.06 -0.27 21.53
CA TYR A 508 1.21 -0.36 22.44
C TYR A 508 2.29 -1.34 21.97
N ALA A 509 1.88 -2.45 21.33
CA ALA A 509 2.80 -3.44 20.76
C ALA A 509 3.50 -2.88 19.52
N HIS A 510 2.74 -2.21 18.66
CA HIS A 510 3.30 -1.46 17.55
C HIS A 510 3.90 -0.16 18.06
N ILE A 511 4.92 0.33 17.36
CA ILE A 511 5.37 1.72 17.49
C ILE A 511 4.09 2.56 17.41
N LYS A 512 3.66 3.12 18.57
CA LYS A 512 2.47 3.97 18.71
C LYS A 512 2.40 4.81 17.45
N HIS A 513 1.20 5.01 16.88
CA HIS A 513 1.01 6.04 15.86
C HIS A 513 1.73 7.34 16.32
N ASP A 514 2.98 7.49 15.92
CA ASP A 514 3.44 8.65 15.24
C ASP A 514 2.52 8.70 14.04
N HIS A 515 1.44 9.46 14.22
CA HIS A 515 0.69 10.02 13.14
C HIS A 515 1.69 10.41 12.04
N PRO A 516 1.43 10.18 10.75
CA PRO A 516 2.24 10.77 9.69
C PRO A 516 2.36 12.30 9.80
N SER A 517 1.52 12.95 10.62
CA SER A 517 1.61 14.36 11.00
C SER A 517 2.51 14.68 12.21
N ARG A 518 3.05 13.67 12.92
CA ARG A 518 4.05 13.78 14.00
C ARG A 518 5.46 13.46 13.52
N TYR A 519 5.60 12.59 12.53
CA TYR A 519 6.81 12.59 11.74
C TYR A 519 6.78 13.82 10.87
N GLU A 520 7.80 14.64 10.99
CA GLU A 520 8.04 15.59 9.95
C GLU A 520 8.22 14.82 8.64
N SER A 521 7.28 14.99 7.71
CA SER A 521 7.46 14.64 6.29
C SER A 521 8.86 15.05 5.84
N PRO A 522 9.49 14.43 4.84
CA PRO A 522 10.80 14.86 4.35
C PRO A 522 10.89 16.39 4.14
N LYS A 523 9.78 17.00 3.71
CA LYS A 523 9.59 18.45 3.61
C LYS A 523 9.61 19.15 4.99
N GLN A 524 8.86 18.66 5.98
CA GLN A 524 8.90 19.19 7.35
C GLN A 524 10.25 18.94 8.04
N ARG A 525 10.98 17.85 7.70
CA ARG A 525 12.26 17.49 8.31
C ARG A 525 13.37 18.38 7.78
N LYS A 526 13.42 18.56 6.46
CA LYS A 526 14.19 19.61 5.82
C LYS A 526 13.80 20.97 6.39
N ALA A 527 12.50 21.19 6.65
CA ALA A 527 12.06 22.43 7.25
C ALA A 527 12.63 22.66 8.65
N ARG A 528 12.58 21.68 9.54
CA ARG A 528 13.17 21.79 10.88
C ARG A 528 14.68 21.92 10.85
N GLN A 529 15.37 21.10 10.07
CA GLN A 529 16.82 21.20 9.91
C GLN A 529 17.22 22.59 9.40
N ALA A 530 16.47 23.15 8.45
CA ALA A 530 16.67 24.52 8.00
C ALA A 530 16.27 25.57 9.06
N ARG A 531 15.29 25.34 9.94
CA ARG A 531 15.02 26.21 11.11
C ARG A 531 16.16 26.17 12.13
N GLU A 532 16.68 24.99 12.40
CA GLU A 532 17.79 24.78 13.33
C GLU A 532 19.08 25.42 12.79
N ALA A 533 19.32 25.34 11.47
CA ALA A 533 20.48 25.94 10.81
C ALA A 533 20.35 27.46 10.57
N LEU A 534 19.18 27.94 10.16
CA LEU A 534 18.98 29.35 9.75
C LEU A 534 18.32 30.22 10.82
N GLY A 535 17.77 29.64 11.89
CA GLY A 535 17.05 30.37 12.93
C GLY A 535 15.89 31.21 12.38
N ASP A 536 15.83 32.47 12.81
CA ASP A 536 14.81 33.44 12.35
C ASP A 536 14.90 33.76 10.84
N ALA A 537 16.05 33.53 10.21
CA ALA A 537 16.24 33.75 8.76
C ALA A 537 15.53 32.69 7.89
N ALA A 538 14.92 31.68 8.50
CA ALA A 538 14.10 30.68 7.80
C ALA A 538 12.65 31.12 7.57
N TYR A 539 12.25 32.26 8.15
CA TYR A 539 10.87 32.74 8.17
C TYR A 539 10.69 33.97 7.31
N CYS A 540 9.45 34.14 6.85
CA CYS A 540 9.02 35.36 6.18
C CYS A 540 9.23 36.59 7.07
N THR A 541 9.76 37.67 6.50
CA THR A 541 10.03 38.93 7.22
C THR A 541 8.83 39.87 7.22
N GLU A 542 7.86 39.66 6.34
CA GLU A 542 6.70 40.52 6.15
C GLU A 542 5.73 40.56 7.34
N ILE A 543 5.03 41.68 7.46
CA ILE A 543 4.02 41.90 8.50
C ILE A 543 2.63 41.50 7.96
N THR A 544 1.91 40.69 8.73
CA THR A 544 0.54 40.30 8.43
C THR A 544 -0.42 41.50 8.55
N THR A 545 -1.64 41.37 8.00
CA THR A 545 -2.69 42.39 8.09
C THR A 545 -3.04 42.80 9.52
N ASN A 546 -2.69 41.97 10.51
CA ASN A 546 -2.96 42.22 11.93
C ASN A 546 -1.74 42.85 12.66
N GLY A 547 -0.74 43.35 11.93
CA GLY A 547 0.45 43.99 12.50
C GLY A 547 1.46 43.03 13.14
N THR A 548 1.32 41.71 12.95
CA THR A 548 2.24 40.71 13.50
C THR A 548 3.16 40.13 12.44
N ARG A 549 4.41 39.82 12.79
CA ARG A 549 5.40 39.23 11.88
C ARG A 549 4.95 37.86 11.38
N CYS A 550 5.05 37.65 10.07
CA CYS A 550 4.69 36.39 9.42
C CYS A 550 5.61 35.26 9.86
N ARG A 551 5.05 34.14 10.34
CA ARG A 551 5.84 32.94 10.72
C ARG A 551 5.78 31.83 9.65
N ALA A 552 5.46 32.19 8.41
CA ALA A 552 5.47 31.23 7.30
C ALA A 552 6.92 30.85 6.95
N PHE A 553 7.15 29.55 6.78
CA PHE A 553 8.47 28.94 6.61
C PHE A 553 8.89 28.88 5.14
N LEU A 554 10.19 29.07 4.84
CA LEU A 554 10.78 29.15 3.49
C LEU A 554 10.17 30.27 2.64
N GLY A 555 10.38 31.52 3.06
CA GLY A 555 10.22 32.64 2.15
C GLY A 555 11.28 32.58 1.04
N LYS A 556 10.91 32.94 -0.19
CA LYS A 556 11.90 33.25 -1.23
C LYS A 556 12.51 34.62 -0.93
N ASP A 557 13.78 34.81 -1.28
CA ASP A 557 14.41 36.12 -1.24
C ASP A 557 13.81 36.98 -2.36
N VAL A 558 13.28 38.15 -1.99
CA VAL A 558 12.63 39.12 -2.88
C VAL A 558 13.17 40.49 -2.49
N GLY A 559 14.23 40.92 -3.17
CA GLY A 559 15.04 42.07 -2.77
C GLY A 559 15.66 41.82 -1.38
N ASP A 560 15.50 42.79 -0.48
CA ASP A 560 16.02 42.72 0.90
C ASP A 560 15.09 41.98 1.88
N SER A 561 13.94 41.48 1.39
CA SER A 561 12.92 40.80 2.20
C SER A 561 12.81 39.30 1.88
N LYS A 562 12.47 38.50 2.90
CA LYS A 562 12.05 37.09 2.70
C LYS A 562 10.54 37.01 2.69
N MET A 563 9.96 36.61 1.55
CA MET A 563 8.51 36.54 1.39
C MET A 563 8.00 35.11 1.21
N CYS A 564 7.01 34.70 2.01
CA CYS A 564 6.28 33.47 1.74
C CYS A 564 5.45 33.63 0.46
N THR A 565 5.05 32.51 -0.16
CA THR A 565 4.27 32.51 -1.41
C THR A 565 3.02 33.40 -1.34
N ASN A 566 2.39 33.51 -0.17
CA ASN A 566 1.18 34.33 -0.01
C ASN A 566 1.49 35.83 0.01
N HIS A 567 2.55 36.26 0.70
CA HIS A 567 2.98 37.66 0.67
C HIS A 567 3.56 38.06 -0.68
N TYR A 568 4.31 37.17 -1.33
CA TYR A 568 4.79 37.41 -2.68
C TYR A 568 3.65 37.63 -3.67
N ARG A 569 2.61 36.76 -3.65
CA ARG A 569 1.43 36.95 -4.51
C ARG A 569 0.71 38.27 -4.25
N ARG A 570 0.63 38.71 -2.99
CA ARG A 570 0.03 40.01 -2.65
C ARG A 570 0.85 41.18 -3.16
N LEU A 571 2.19 41.10 -3.06
CA LEU A 571 3.09 42.10 -3.61
C LEU A 571 2.87 42.24 -5.12
N ILE A 572 2.89 41.13 -5.85
CA ILE A 572 2.66 41.14 -7.32
C ILE A 572 1.27 41.71 -7.64
N ALA A 573 0.21 41.25 -6.97
CA ALA A 573 -1.14 41.78 -7.20
C ALA A 573 -1.27 43.28 -6.88
N SER A 574 -0.51 43.79 -5.90
CA SER A 574 -0.46 45.23 -5.59
C SER A 574 0.33 46.05 -6.60
N GLN A 575 1.31 45.43 -7.26
CA GLN A 575 2.07 46.06 -8.34
C GLN A 575 1.23 46.11 -9.62
N ASP A 576 0.55 45.01 -9.98
CA ASP A 576 -0.34 44.95 -11.16
C ASP A 576 -1.50 45.96 -11.05
N SER A 577 -2.08 46.12 -9.86
CA SER A 577 -3.15 47.10 -9.62
C SER A 577 -2.66 48.56 -9.53
N ALA A 578 -1.36 48.78 -9.35
CA ALA A 578 -0.75 50.11 -9.43
C ALA A 578 -0.38 50.48 -10.89
N VAL A 579 -0.19 49.50 -11.76
CA VAL A 579 0.03 49.70 -13.20
C VAL A 579 -1.29 50.03 -13.90
N THR A 580 -2.38 49.30 -13.63
CA THR A 580 -3.68 49.59 -14.25
C THR A 580 -4.28 50.94 -13.86
N ARG A 581 -3.94 51.49 -12.68
CA ARG A 581 -4.40 52.83 -12.28
C ARG A 581 -3.67 53.99 -12.95
N ARG A 582 -2.57 53.74 -13.67
CA ARG A 582 -1.86 54.80 -14.41
C ARG A 582 -2.36 54.96 -15.84
N ASP A 583 -3.11 53.98 -16.36
CA ASP A 583 -3.62 54.00 -17.73
C ASP A 583 -5.06 54.57 -17.82
N ASP A 584 -5.73 54.81 -16.69
CA ASP A 584 -7.11 55.29 -16.62
C ASP A 584 -7.23 56.83 -16.40
N GLU A 585 -6.13 57.59 -16.36
CA GLU A 585 -6.15 59.06 -16.16
C GLU A 585 -5.99 59.88 -17.45
N ASP A 586 -5.88 59.26 -18.65
CA ASP A 586 -5.59 59.97 -19.91
C ASP A 586 -6.68 59.94 -21.00
N ASP A 587 -7.86 59.32 -20.80
CA ASP A 587 -8.92 59.30 -21.82
C ASP A 587 -10.27 59.88 -21.31
N GLU A 588 -10.29 61.20 -21.10
CA GLU A 588 -11.50 62.01 -21.25
C GLU A 588 -11.49 62.68 -22.63
N MET A 589 -12.30 62.19 -23.58
CA MET A 589 -13.17 63.04 -24.40
C MET A 589 -14.03 62.22 -25.40
N ASP A 590 -15.28 62.69 -25.49
CA ASP A 590 -16.19 62.68 -26.63
C ASP A 590 -17.16 61.50 -26.89
N GLU A 591 -18.39 61.76 -26.44
CA GLU A 591 -19.61 61.89 -27.27
C GLU A 591 -20.23 60.66 -27.95
N ASP A 592 -21.36 60.27 -27.36
CA ASP A 592 -22.72 60.28 -27.92
C ASP A 592 -23.21 59.30 -29.00
N HIS A 593 -24.45 58.84 -28.72
CA HIS A 593 -25.50 58.33 -29.62
C HIS A 593 -25.27 56.92 -30.26
N HIS A 594 -26.24 56.02 -30.43
CA HIS A 594 -27.70 56.02 -30.32
C HIS A 594 -28.21 54.55 -30.30
N GLU A 595 -29.34 54.34 -29.61
CA GLU A 595 -30.48 53.48 -29.97
C GLU A 595 -30.51 51.92 -29.92
N THR A 596 -31.56 51.54 -29.17
CA THR A 596 -32.31 50.30 -28.92
C THR A 596 -32.92 49.55 -30.12
N ALA A 597 -33.03 48.21 -30.00
CA ALA A 597 -34.26 47.37 -30.17
C ALA A 597 -33.88 45.88 -29.94
N ALA A 598 -34.41 45.12 -28.97
CA ALA A 598 -35.77 44.63 -28.70
C ALA A 598 -36.24 43.42 -29.56
N GLY A 599 -36.42 42.26 -28.89
CA GLY A 599 -37.30 41.14 -29.25
C GLY A 599 -36.67 40.01 -30.09
N GLY A 600 -36.87 38.71 -29.86
CA GLY A 600 -37.68 37.98 -28.89
C GLY A 600 -37.77 36.50 -29.30
N GLY A 601 -37.72 35.60 -28.30
CA GLY A 601 -38.43 34.30 -28.26
C GLY A 601 -37.99 33.11 -29.13
N ARG A 602 -37.63 31.98 -28.51
CA ARG A 602 -38.54 30.82 -28.28
C ARG A 602 -37.83 29.63 -27.60
N LYS A 603 -38.59 28.98 -26.73
CA LYS A 603 -38.30 27.80 -25.89
C LYS A 603 -38.29 26.47 -26.67
N ARG A 604 -37.52 25.49 -26.17
CA ARG A 604 -37.86 24.03 -26.03
C ARG A 604 -36.85 23.44 -25.01
N LYS A 605 -37.25 23.24 -23.74
CA LYS A 605 -37.78 21.99 -23.11
C LYS A 605 -36.86 20.77 -23.26
N HIS A 606 -36.16 20.43 -22.18
CA HIS A 606 -35.76 19.06 -21.85
C HIS A 606 -36.06 18.83 -20.37
N GLU A 607 -36.72 17.71 -20.07
CA GLU A 607 -37.22 17.31 -18.75
C GLU A 607 -36.08 16.70 -17.91
N GLU A 608 -35.92 17.20 -16.68
CA GLU A 608 -35.14 16.58 -15.60
C GLU A 608 -36.10 15.86 -14.65
N GLY A 609 -35.76 14.62 -14.29
CA GLY A 609 -36.42 13.86 -13.24
C GLY A 609 -35.80 14.16 -11.88
N ASP A 610 -36.56 14.82 -11.03
CA ASP A 610 -36.20 15.20 -9.66
C ASP A 610 -36.06 13.98 -8.72
N ILE A 611 -34.91 13.85 -8.07
CA ILE A 611 -34.74 13.05 -6.85
C ILE A 611 -34.86 13.98 -5.65
N HIS A 612 -35.99 13.90 -4.95
CA HIS A 612 -36.28 14.61 -3.71
C HIS A 612 -35.30 14.24 -2.59
N ILE A 613 -34.40 15.15 -2.25
CA ILE A 613 -33.64 15.11 -0.99
C ILE A 613 -34.47 15.86 0.07
N SER A 614 -35.17 15.11 0.93
CA SER A 614 -35.92 15.70 2.05
C SER A 614 -34.94 16.19 3.12
N SER A 615 -34.96 17.50 3.36
CA SER A 615 -34.31 18.18 4.47
C SER A 615 -35.03 17.88 5.79
N ARG A 616 -34.35 17.21 6.73
CA ARG A 616 -34.82 17.08 8.12
C ARG A 616 -34.33 18.24 9.01
N PRO A 617 -35.11 18.67 10.01
CA PRO A 617 -34.74 19.74 10.94
C PRO A 617 -33.71 19.27 11.97
N ARG A 618 -32.77 20.15 12.32
CA ARG A 618 -31.83 19.97 13.43
C ARG A 618 -32.56 20.03 14.77
N LEU A 619 -32.61 18.90 15.50
CA LEU A 619 -32.99 18.87 16.92
C LEU A 619 -31.84 19.45 17.77
N ASN A 620 -32.14 20.58 18.40
CA ASN A 620 -31.27 21.33 19.29
C ASN A 620 -31.11 20.56 20.61
N ARG A 621 -29.89 20.07 20.89
CA ARG A 621 -29.58 19.34 22.12
C ARG A 621 -29.04 20.32 23.17
N ASN A 622 -29.95 21.04 23.84
CA ASN A 622 -29.59 21.83 25.02
C ASN A 622 -29.30 20.90 26.20
N LYS A 623 -28.07 20.99 26.71
CA LYS A 623 -27.63 20.37 27.97
C LYS A 623 -28.16 21.19 29.14
N GLU A 624 -29.18 20.70 29.82
CA GLU A 624 -29.43 21.12 31.19
C GLU A 624 -28.44 20.39 32.11
N ARG A 625 -27.58 21.17 32.74
CA ARG A 625 -26.76 20.77 33.88
C ARG A 625 -27.67 20.76 35.11
N ASN A 626 -27.80 19.62 35.78
CA ASN A 626 -28.33 19.58 37.14
C ASN A 626 -27.20 19.16 38.11
N PRO A 627 -26.91 19.93 39.18
CA PRO A 627 -25.91 19.58 40.16
C PRO A 627 -26.52 18.83 41.36
N SER A 628 -25.63 18.23 42.15
CA SER A 628 -25.82 17.71 43.51
C SER A 628 -26.42 16.31 43.66
N PHE A 629 -25.59 15.39 44.12
CA PHE A 629 -25.98 14.51 45.23
C PHE A 629 -24.80 14.36 46.19
N ARG A 630 -25.08 14.74 47.44
CA ARG A 630 -24.19 14.67 48.60
C ARG A 630 -24.04 13.22 49.07
N ARG A 631 -22.89 12.97 49.68
CA ARG A 631 -22.59 11.87 50.61
C ARG A 631 -23.68 11.72 51.68
N ASN A 632 -23.96 10.48 52.06
CA ASN A 632 -23.95 10.04 53.45
C ASN A 632 -23.95 8.50 53.55
N SER A 633 -23.27 8.03 54.61
CA SER A 633 -23.10 6.65 55.12
C SER A 633 -22.41 5.63 54.22
#